data_AF-A0A1L9R3S7-F1
#
_entry.id   AF-A0A1L9R3S7-F1
#
_cell.length_a   1.000
_cell.length_b   1.000
_cell.length_c   1.000
_cell.angle_alpha   90.00
_cell.angle_beta   90.00
_cell.angle_gamma   90.00
#
_symmetry.space_group_name_H-M   'P 1'
#
loop_
_entity.id
_entity.type
_entity.pdbx_description
1 polymer ?
#
loop_
_entity_poly.entity_id
_entity_poly.type
_entity_poly.pdbx_seq_one_letter_code
_entity_poly.pdbx_strand_id
1 'polypeptide(L)'
;MGDGQKAEIMIFANAERSPDDLVVTYFDNGYQNRLNWNEYKSIGPIATAAVVRAGWNCAKLEQIAQSVRDRRFCEDELDRLREQARAERRRISTRGLSEPVSVFD
;
A
#
# COMPACT_ATOMS: atom_id res chain seq x y z
N MET A 1 -8.95 29.95 -13.49
CA MET A 1 -9.53 29.10 -12.43
C MET A 1 -9.36 27.68 -12.93
N GLY A 2 -8.28 27.02 -12.49
CA GLY A 2 -7.96 25.66 -12.93
C GLY A 2 -8.21 24.74 -11.76
N ASP A 3 -9.22 23.89 -11.88
CA ASP A 3 -9.55 22.82 -10.95
C ASP A 3 -8.38 21.82 -10.89
N GLY A 4 -7.34 22.21 -10.17
CA GLY A 4 -6.23 21.34 -9.81
C GLY A 4 -6.77 20.34 -8.81
N GLN A 5 -7.20 19.19 -9.32
CA GLN A 5 -7.53 17.98 -8.58
C GLN A 5 -6.72 17.94 -7.28
N LYS A 6 -7.37 18.27 -6.15
CA LYS A 6 -6.89 17.90 -4.84
C LYS A 6 -7.04 16.39 -4.77
N ALA A 7 -6.13 15.67 -5.44
CA ALA A 7 -5.94 14.27 -5.17
C ALA A 7 -5.69 14.22 -3.66
N GLU A 8 -6.59 13.60 -2.91
CA GLU A 8 -6.28 13.11 -1.58
C GLU A 8 -5.11 12.14 -1.79
N ILE A 9 -3.88 12.65 -1.66
CA ILE A 9 -2.65 11.90 -1.90
C ILE A 9 -2.37 11.12 -0.63
N MET A 10 -3.24 10.16 -0.34
CA MET A 10 -2.93 9.12 0.61
C MET A 10 -1.99 8.14 -0.10
N ILE A 11 -0.75 8.03 0.37
CA ILE A 11 0.26 7.12 -0.18
C ILE A 11 0.63 6.12 0.88
N PHE A 12 0.37 4.85 0.63
CA PHE A 12 0.91 3.78 1.47
C PHE A 12 2.43 3.69 1.26
N ALA A 13 3.20 3.77 2.35
CA ALA A 13 4.66 3.76 2.28
C ALA A 13 5.24 2.39 2.66
N ASN A 14 4.85 1.86 3.82
CA ASN A 14 5.39 0.60 4.33
C ASN A 14 4.47 -0.03 5.38
N ALA A 15 4.68 -1.32 5.65
CA ALA A 15 4.14 -2.04 6.78
C ALA A 15 5.27 -2.63 7.64
N GLU A 16 5.10 -2.58 8.96
CA GLU A 16 6.03 -3.07 9.97
C GLU A 16 5.28 -3.90 11.01
N ARG A 17 5.99 -4.87 11.60
CA ARG A 17 5.44 -5.68 12.70
C ARG A 17 5.47 -4.86 13.99
N SER A 18 4.34 -4.82 14.70
CA SER A 18 4.23 -4.42 16.10
C SER A 18 3.95 -5.66 16.97
N PRO A 19 4.22 -5.65 18.29
CA PRO A 19 3.90 -6.77 19.18
C PRO A 19 2.44 -7.20 19.15
N ASP A 20 1.50 -6.28 18.94
CA ASP A 20 0.06 -6.54 19.01
C ASP A 20 -0.64 -6.60 17.64
N ASP A 21 -0.12 -5.89 16.63
CA ASP A 21 -0.71 -5.82 15.28
C ASP A 21 0.32 -5.39 14.24
N LEU A 22 -0.06 -5.28 12.98
CA LEU A 22 0.74 -4.67 11.93
C LEU A 22 0.59 -3.13 11.99
N VAL A 23 1.71 -2.40 11.97
CA VAL A 23 1.72 -0.94 11.87
C VAL A 23 2.02 -0.54 10.44
N VAL A 24 1.15 0.29 9.88
CA VAL A 24 1.28 0.88 8.55
C VAL A 24 1.81 2.29 8.66
N THR A 25 2.85 2.57 7.88
CA THR A 25 3.34 3.91 7.61
C THR A 25 2.76 4.39 6.28
N TYR A 26 2.13 5.56 6.29
CA TYR A 26 1.57 6.19 5.09
C TYR A 26 1.83 7.69 5.10
N PHE A 27 1.74 8.33 3.93
CA PHE A 27 1.75 9.77 3.80
C PHE A 27 0.33 10.24 3.51
N ASP A 28 -0.13 11.24 4.23
CA ASP A 28 -1.37 11.95 3.95
C ASP A 28 -1.07 13.43 3.83
N ASN A 29 -1.39 14.01 2.67
CA ASN A 29 -1.10 15.39 2.34
C ASN A 29 0.38 15.81 2.63
N GLY A 30 1.32 14.88 2.40
CA GLY A 30 2.76 15.09 2.63
C GLY A 30 3.24 14.83 4.07
N TYR A 31 2.34 14.58 5.01
CA TYR A 31 2.69 14.24 6.39
C TYR A 31 2.81 12.73 6.56
N GLN A 32 3.94 12.27 7.12
CA GLN A 32 4.12 10.88 7.48
C GLN A 32 3.27 10.56 8.73
N ASN A 33 2.37 9.61 8.58
CA ASN A 33 1.51 9.09 9.62
C ASN A 33 1.76 7.60 9.81
N ARG A 34 1.48 7.12 11.03
CA ARG A 34 1.56 5.71 11.39
C ARG A 34 0.29 5.30 12.08
N LEU A 35 -0.34 4.22 11.60
CA LEU A 35 -1.54 3.66 12.17
C LEU A 35 -1.47 2.14 12.16
N ASN A 36 -2.17 1.49 13.08
CA ASN A 36 -2.37 0.05 13.03
C ASN A 36 -3.15 -0.32 11.77
N TRP A 37 -2.97 -1.54 11.27
CA TRP A 37 -3.67 -2.02 10.07
C TRP A 37 -5.18 -1.91 10.22
N ASN A 38 -5.70 -2.19 11.42
CA ASN A 38 -7.14 -2.08 11.67
C ASN A 38 -7.65 -0.63 11.58
N GLU A 39 -6.95 0.32 12.21
CA GLU A 39 -7.27 1.76 12.14
C GLU A 39 -7.13 2.31 10.72
N TYR A 40 -6.08 1.89 10.01
CA TYR A 40 -5.82 2.29 8.63
C TYR A 40 -6.95 1.86 7.69
N LYS A 41 -7.48 0.64 7.85
CA LYS A 41 -8.65 0.17 7.09
C LYS A 41 -9.92 0.97 7.41
N SER A 42 -10.07 1.41 8.66
CA SER A 42 -11.24 2.20 9.10
C SER A 42 -11.32 3.58 8.45
N ILE A 43 -10.23 4.10 7.87
CA ILE A 43 -10.23 5.33 7.06
C ILE A 43 -11.15 5.17 5.84
N GLY A 44 -11.30 3.94 5.33
CA GLY A 44 -12.21 3.60 4.26
C GLY A 44 -11.51 3.31 2.91
N PRO A 45 -12.25 3.38 1.80
CA PRO A 45 -11.80 2.85 0.51
C PRO A 45 -10.57 3.56 -0.07
N ILE A 46 -10.33 4.82 0.31
CA ILE A 46 -9.17 5.61 -0.11
C ILE A 46 -7.87 4.98 0.40
N ALA A 47 -7.87 4.51 1.65
CA ALA A 47 -6.72 3.83 2.26
C ALA A 47 -6.43 2.49 1.56
N THR A 48 -7.47 1.70 1.27
CA THR A 48 -7.33 0.45 0.52
C THR A 48 -6.79 0.69 -0.90
N ALA A 49 -7.25 1.75 -1.57
CA ALA A 49 -6.76 2.13 -2.89
C ALA A 49 -5.27 2.55 -2.85
N ALA A 50 -4.84 3.25 -1.80
CA ALA A 50 -3.45 3.65 -1.62
C ALA A 50 -2.50 2.44 -1.47
N VAL A 51 -2.93 1.38 -0.77
CA VAL A 51 -2.18 0.12 -0.64
C VAL A 51 -1.96 -0.51 -2.02
N VAL A 52 -3.04 -0.64 -2.81
CA VAL A 52 -2.98 -1.25 -4.16
C VAL A 52 -2.11 -0.41 -5.09
N ARG A 53 -2.23 0.92 -5.05
CA ARG A 53 -1.37 1.85 -5.82
C ARG A 53 0.11 1.72 -5.45
N ALA A 54 0.41 1.43 -4.19
CA ALA A 54 1.77 1.18 -3.74
C ALA A 54 2.30 -0.22 -4.13
N GLY A 55 1.48 -1.04 -4.81
CA GLY A 55 1.82 -2.40 -5.24
C GLY A 55 1.61 -3.46 -4.15
N TRP A 56 1.07 -3.07 -2.99
CA TRP A 56 0.84 -3.99 -1.88
C TRP A 56 -0.49 -4.73 -2.03
N ASN A 57 -0.55 -5.94 -1.49
CA ASN A 57 -1.76 -6.74 -1.48
C ASN A 57 -2.47 -6.65 -0.12
N CYS A 58 -3.66 -6.04 -0.10
CA CYS A 58 -4.47 -5.86 1.12
C CYS A 58 -4.80 -7.19 1.81
N ALA A 59 -5.12 -8.24 1.04
CA ALA A 59 -5.46 -9.54 1.60
C ALA A 59 -4.24 -10.20 2.27
N LYS A 60 -3.04 -10.00 1.71
CA LYS A 60 -1.80 -10.46 2.33
C LYS A 60 -1.45 -9.69 3.59
N LEU A 61 -1.65 -8.37 3.61
CA LEU A 61 -1.50 -7.56 4.82
C LEU A 61 -2.45 -8.02 5.93
N GLU A 62 -3.71 -8.35 5.61
CA GLU A 62 -4.66 -8.90 6.57
C GLU A 62 -4.20 -10.26 7.14
N GLN A 63 -3.73 -11.16 6.27
CA GLN A 63 -3.20 -12.46 6.70
C GLN A 63 -2.04 -12.29 7.67
N ILE A 64 -1.12 -11.37 7.36
CA ILE A 64 0.03 -11.08 8.23
C ILE A 64 -0.43 -10.48 9.56
N ALA A 65 -1.35 -9.51 9.55
CA ALA A 65 -1.91 -8.90 10.76
C ALA A 65 -2.60 -9.95 11.64
N GLN A 66 -3.28 -10.92 11.05
CA GLN A 66 -3.86 -12.05 11.79
C GLN A 66 -2.76 -12.97 12.39
N SER A 67 -1.73 -13.31 11.61
CA SER A 67 -0.60 -14.11 12.12
C SER A 67 0.15 -13.42 13.26
N VAL A 68 0.25 -12.09 13.26
CA VAL A 68 0.81 -11.30 14.38
C VAL A 68 -0.06 -11.46 15.62
N ARG A 69 -1.37 -11.25 15.48
CA ARG A 69 -2.34 -11.42 16.57
C ARG A 69 -2.35 -12.84 17.15
N ASP A 70 -2.19 -13.85 16.30
CA ASP A 70 -2.12 -15.26 16.69
C ASP A 70 -0.74 -15.68 17.23
N ARG A 71 0.23 -14.76 17.31
CA ARG A 71 1.64 -14.99 17.70
C ARG A 71 2.36 -16.04 16.84
N ARG A 72 1.87 -16.28 15.61
CA ARG A 72 2.46 -17.21 14.62
C ARG A 72 3.20 -16.49 13.49
N PHE A 73 3.40 -15.18 13.62
CA PHE A 73 4.02 -14.37 12.59
C PHE A 73 5.47 -14.80 12.28
N CYS A 74 5.74 -14.97 10.99
CA CYS A 74 7.08 -15.12 10.42
C CYS A 74 7.53 -13.80 9.79
N GLU A 75 8.71 -13.32 10.17
CA GLU A 75 9.28 -12.08 9.62
C GLU A 75 9.57 -12.17 8.12
N ASP A 76 9.99 -13.36 7.65
CA ASP A 76 10.16 -13.69 6.22
C ASP A 76 8.90 -13.41 5.37
N GLU A 77 7.69 -13.58 5.91
CA GLU A 77 6.46 -13.33 5.14
C GLU A 77 6.27 -11.84 4.87
N LEU A 78 6.62 -10.98 5.83
CA LEU A 78 6.55 -9.53 5.66
C LEU A 78 7.63 -9.03 4.71
N ASP A 79 8.84 -9.58 4.78
CA ASP A 79 9.93 -9.19 3.89
C ASP A 79 9.64 -9.57 2.43
N ARG A 80 9.17 -10.80 2.20
CA ARG A 80 8.70 -11.23 0.87
C ARG A 80 7.59 -10.34 0.33
N LEU A 81 6.66 -9.89 1.19
CA LEU A 81 5.59 -8.99 0.77
C LEU A 81 6.13 -7.60 0.39
N ARG A 82 7.16 -7.09 1.08
CA ARG A 82 7.85 -5.84 0.70
C ARG A 82 8.53 -5.97 -0.65
N GLU A 83 9.23 -7.08 -0.88
CA GLU A 83 9.87 -7.34 -2.18
C GLU A 83 8.85 -7.43 -3.32
N GLN A 84 7.74 -8.15 -3.09
CA GLN A 84 6.63 -8.24 -4.04
C GLN A 84 6.02 -6.87 -4.34
N ALA A 85 5.76 -6.06 -3.31
CA ALA A 85 5.21 -4.73 -3.49
C ALA A 85 6.16 -3.83 -4.28
N ARG A 86 7.47 -3.92 -4.03
CA ARG A 86 8.49 -3.20 -4.80
C ARG A 86 8.53 -3.64 -6.27
N ALA A 87 8.42 -4.94 -6.53
CA ALA A 87 8.37 -5.49 -7.87
C ALA A 87 7.10 -5.05 -8.61
N GLU A 88 5.94 -5.10 -7.94
CA GLU A 88 4.66 -4.69 -8.51
C GLU A 88 4.60 -3.20 -8.78
N ARG A 89 5.09 -2.37 -7.84
CA ARG A 89 5.23 -0.92 -8.05
C ARG A 89 6.12 -0.61 -9.26
N ARG A 90 7.20 -1.37 -9.46
CA ARG A 90 8.06 -1.24 -10.65
C ARG A 90 7.28 -1.58 -11.92
N ARG A 91 6.46 -2.65 -11.92
CA ARG A 91 5.60 -3.03 -13.06
C ARG A 91 4.54 -1.98 -13.38
N ILE A 92 3.86 -1.46 -12.36
CA ILE A 92 2.87 -0.38 -12.51
C ILE A 92 3.55 0.86 -13.12
N SER A 93 4.76 1.19 -12.65
CA SER A 93 5.54 2.32 -13.15
C SER A 93 6.01 2.13 -14.60
N THR A 94 6.42 0.92 -15.02
CA THR A 94 6.81 0.66 -16.42
C THR A 94 5.61 0.60 -17.35
N ARG A 95 4.44 0.12 -16.88
CA ARG A 95 3.21 0.11 -17.69
C ARG A 95 2.72 1.53 -18.00
N GLY A 96 2.98 2.51 -17.12
CA GLY A 96 2.69 3.92 -17.38
C GLY A 96 3.56 4.60 -18.43
N LEU A 97 4.67 3.99 -18.86
CA LEU A 97 5.59 4.54 -19.87
C LEU A 97 5.43 3.94 -21.27
N SER A 98 4.63 2.87 -21.43
CA SER A 98 4.67 2.05 -22.65
C SER A 98 3.35 1.96 -23.44
N GLU A 99 2.44 2.93 -23.33
CA GLU A 99 1.31 3.01 -24.28
C GLU A 99 0.96 4.46 -24.64
N PRO A 100 1.35 4.95 -25.84
CA PRO A 100 0.37 5.39 -26.81
C PRO A 100 -0.05 4.15 -27.61
N VAL A 101 -1.30 3.75 -27.47
CA VAL A 101 -1.96 2.92 -28.48
C VAL A 101 -1.97 3.75 -29.76
N SER A 102 -0.92 3.60 -30.57
CA SER A 102 -0.87 4.07 -31.95
C SER A 102 -1.64 3.05 -32.78
N VAL A 103 -2.96 3.17 -32.79
CA VAL A 103 -3.75 2.60 -33.89
C VAL A 103 -3.44 3.48 -35.09
N PHE A 104 -2.59 2.95 -35.97
CA PHE A 104 -2.38 3.49 -37.30
C PHE A 104 -3.73 3.50 -38.04
N ASP A 105 -4.10 4.65 -38.59
CA ASP A 105 -4.98 4.78 -39.75
C ASP A 105 -4.09 4.96 -40.99
#